data_AF-A0A537NF49-F1
#
_entry.id   AF-A0A537NF49-F1
#
_cell.length_a   1.000
_cell.length_b   1.000
_cell.length_c   1.000
_cell.angle_alpha   90.00
_cell.angle_beta   90.00
_cell.angle_gamma   90.00
#
_symmetry.space_group_name_H-M   'P 1'
#
loop_
_entity.id
_entity.type
_entity.pdbx_description
1 polymer ?
#
loop_
_entity_poly.entity_id
_entity_poly.type
_entity_poly.pdbx_seq_one_letter_code
_entity_poly.pdbx_strand_id
1 'polypeptide(L)'
;MLAVAQSPSSFAERVEQLLDHVQYRRAETEADLDSILRLRYNAYLKEGGICPNSSGRLDDGFDEGDNVCNFSVFIDGELASALRLHTLLQPGQTSPVLSVFGDVLLPKLNAGKLMLDPNRFVADYKVARFYPELPYITLRIAYMAALFFDVDLVTIMARPEHRAFYKRGLFAREVCPPRAFPPLITPVALLLVDFAKDAELAAQRYFYAASSQAEREALFGKGPTSMGFRSAPITTTSSREA
;
A
#
# COMPACT_ATOMS: atom_id res chain seq x y z
N MET A 1 -35.45 30.00 15.83
CA MET A 1 -34.35 29.45 15.01
C MET A 1 -34.16 28.00 15.41
N LEU A 2 -34.62 27.07 14.57
CA LEU A 2 -34.36 25.64 14.78
C LEU A 2 -32.91 25.38 14.33
N ALA A 3 -32.09 24.89 15.24
CA ALA A 3 -30.76 24.40 14.91
C ALA A 3 -30.90 23.23 13.94
N VAL A 4 -30.39 23.39 12.73
CA VAL A 4 -30.26 22.29 11.77
C VAL A 4 -29.24 21.33 12.36
N ALA A 5 -29.70 20.18 12.85
CA ALA A 5 -28.82 19.10 13.25
C ALA A 5 -28.04 18.66 12.00
N GLN A 6 -26.73 18.92 11.97
CA GLN A 6 -25.86 18.41 10.92
C GLN A 6 -25.94 16.88 10.96
N SER A 7 -26.38 16.27 9.87
CA SER A 7 -26.30 14.83 9.71
C SER A 7 -24.83 14.40 9.82
N PRO A 8 -24.52 13.27 10.50
CA PRO A 8 -23.15 12.81 10.59
C PRO A 8 -22.60 12.58 9.18
N SER A 9 -21.42 13.12 8.90
CA SER A 9 -20.79 13.00 7.58
C SER A 9 -20.59 11.54 7.20
N SER A 10 -20.83 11.21 5.94
CA SER A 10 -20.63 9.86 5.44
C SER A 10 -19.16 9.44 5.61
N PHE A 11 -18.88 8.12 5.66
CA PHE A 11 -17.48 7.66 5.70
C PHE A 11 -16.69 8.23 4.52
N ALA A 12 -17.34 8.40 3.36
CA ALA A 12 -16.70 8.95 2.19
C ALA A 12 -16.28 10.41 2.36
N GLU A 13 -17.19 11.25 2.83
CA GLU A 13 -16.90 12.66 3.13
C GLU A 13 -15.76 12.80 4.16
N ARG A 14 -15.69 11.93 5.17
CA ARG A 14 -14.60 12.01 6.15
C ARG A 14 -13.24 11.66 5.56
N VAL A 15 -13.19 10.69 4.64
CA VAL A 15 -11.95 10.39 3.93
C VAL A 15 -11.56 11.56 3.02
N GLU A 16 -12.51 12.13 2.28
CA GLU A 16 -12.26 13.31 1.42
C GLU A 16 -11.73 14.49 2.22
N GLN A 17 -12.39 14.83 3.34
CA GLN A 17 -11.95 15.89 4.24
C GLN A 17 -10.55 15.61 4.79
N LEU A 18 -10.25 14.37 5.16
CA LEU A 18 -8.93 14.03 5.70
C LEU A 18 -7.84 14.11 4.62
N LEU A 19 -8.15 13.82 3.35
CA LEU A 19 -7.18 13.91 2.25
C LEU A 19 -6.63 15.34 2.07
N ASP A 20 -7.40 16.38 2.40
CA ASP A 20 -6.93 17.78 2.35
C ASP A 20 -5.77 18.05 3.34
N HIS A 21 -5.62 17.20 4.35
CA HIS A 21 -4.59 17.30 5.40
C HIS A 21 -3.46 16.29 5.21
N VAL A 22 -3.55 15.42 4.20
CA VAL A 22 -2.63 14.30 4.00
C VAL A 22 -1.49 14.68 3.06
N GLN A 23 -0.28 14.31 3.46
CA GLN A 23 0.89 14.35 2.59
C GLN A 23 1.50 12.97 2.45
N TYR A 24 1.55 12.47 1.22
CA TYR A 24 2.29 11.27 0.86
C TYR A 24 3.74 11.64 0.56
N ARG A 25 4.68 10.92 1.17
CA ARG A 25 6.12 11.11 0.90
C ARG A 25 6.77 9.77 0.63
N ARG A 26 7.65 9.76 -0.36
CA ARG A 26 8.60 8.67 -0.56
C ARG A 26 9.82 8.94 0.31
N ALA A 27 10.37 7.90 0.94
CA ALA A 27 11.66 8.00 1.61
C ALA A 27 12.77 8.13 0.56
N GLU A 28 13.49 9.25 0.58
CA GLU A 28 14.62 9.52 -0.32
C GLU A 28 15.95 9.60 0.42
N THR A 29 15.91 9.80 1.73
CA THR A 29 17.07 9.89 2.60
C THR A 29 17.07 8.81 3.68
N GLU A 30 18.23 8.56 4.28
CA GLU A 30 18.35 7.66 5.44
C GLU A 30 17.48 8.11 6.61
N ALA A 31 17.30 9.43 6.79
CA ALA A 31 16.47 9.99 7.86
C ALA A 31 14.97 9.72 7.64
N ASP A 32 14.51 9.79 6.39
CA ASP A 32 13.13 9.44 6.05
C ASP A 32 12.87 7.96 6.34
N LEU A 33 13.81 7.09 5.93
CA LEU A 33 13.72 5.67 6.16
C LEU A 33 13.75 5.36 7.66
N ASP A 34 14.69 5.92 8.43
CA ASP A 34 14.79 5.69 9.89
C ASP A 34 13.48 6.01 10.62
N SER A 35 12.81 7.10 10.22
CA SER A 35 11.50 7.48 10.78
C SER A 35 10.43 6.41 10.53
N ILE A 36 10.39 5.84 9.32
CA ILE A 36 9.50 4.73 8.95
C ILE A 36 9.85 3.47 9.75
N LEU A 37 11.13 3.14 9.88
CA LEU A 37 11.58 1.94 10.59
C LEU A 37 11.25 1.99 12.09
N ARG A 38 11.32 3.17 12.72
CA ARG A 38 10.87 3.38 14.11
C ARG A 38 9.36 3.25 14.25
N LEU A 39 8.59 3.81 13.33
CA LEU A 39 7.13 3.65 13.32
C LEU A 39 6.76 2.17 13.22
N ARG A 40 7.42 1.43 12.31
CA ARG A 40 7.23 -0.01 12.18
C ARG A 40 7.51 -0.74 13.47
N TYR A 41 8.68 -0.50 14.08
CA TYR A 41 9.05 -1.10 15.34
C TYR A 41 7.98 -0.88 16.41
N ASN A 42 7.55 0.36 16.60
CA ASN A 42 6.54 0.72 17.60
C ASN A 42 5.20 0.02 17.35
N ALA A 43 4.72 -0.01 16.10
CA ALA A 43 3.46 -0.65 15.74
C ALA A 43 3.50 -2.18 15.97
N TYR A 44 4.54 -2.85 15.44
CA TYR A 44 4.68 -4.30 15.57
C TYR A 44 4.92 -4.72 17.02
N LEU A 45 5.70 -3.97 17.79
CA LEU A 45 5.94 -4.26 19.21
C LEU A 45 4.64 -4.14 20.01
N LYS A 46 3.83 -3.12 19.72
CA LYS A 46 2.55 -2.90 20.40
C LYS A 46 1.54 -4.01 20.12
N GLU A 47 1.54 -4.56 18.90
CA GLU A 47 0.71 -5.71 18.51
C GLU A 47 1.25 -7.06 19.03
N GLY A 48 2.42 -7.08 19.68
CA GLY A 48 3.09 -8.32 20.07
C GLY A 48 3.61 -9.14 18.88
N GLY A 49 3.79 -8.50 17.72
CA GLY A 49 4.23 -9.15 16.49
C GLY A 49 5.74 -9.37 16.39
N ILE A 50 6.53 -8.69 17.24
CA ILE A 50 7.99 -8.82 17.35
C ILE A 50 8.43 -8.74 18.81
N CYS A 51 9.65 -9.23 19.09
CA CYS A 51 10.33 -8.98 20.36
C CYS A 51 11.01 -7.60 20.37
N PRO A 52 11.18 -6.96 21.54
CA PRO A 52 11.99 -5.77 21.67
C PRO A 52 13.42 -5.99 21.17
N ASN A 53 14.02 -4.97 20.57
CA ASN A 53 15.43 -4.97 20.19
C ASN A 53 16.09 -3.62 20.56
N SER A 54 17.42 -3.60 20.67
CA SER A 54 18.17 -2.43 21.13
C SER A 54 18.19 -1.26 20.13
N SER A 55 17.97 -1.53 18.84
CA SER A 55 17.98 -0.49 17.79
C SER A 55 16.72 0.37 17.81
N GLY A 56 15.61 -0.15 18.34
CA GLY A 56 14.31 0.51 18.26
C GLY A 56 13.80 0.67 16.82
N ARG A 57 14.30 -0.15 15.90
CA ARG A 57 13.99 -0.16 14.46
C ARG A 57 13.51 -1.55 14.04
N LEU A 58 12.72 -1.57 12.97
CA LEU A 58 12.31 -2.78 12.28
C LEU A 58 12.57 -2.63 10.78
N ASP A 59 13.80 -2.96 10.39
CA ASP A 59 14.27 -3.16 9.02
C ASP A 59 14.49 -4.63 8.69
N ASP A 60 14.51 -4.93 7.40
CA ASP A 60 14.93 -6.21 6.86
C ASP A 60 15.62 -6.01 5.49
N GLY A 61 16.24 -7.07 4.95
CA GLY A 61 16.95 -6.99 3.67
C GLY A 61 16.06 -6.67 2.46
N PHE A 62 14.73 -6.63 2.60
CA PHE A 62 13.83 -6.19 1.54
C PHE A 62 13.59 -4.67 1.55
N ASP A 63 14.17 -3.92 2.49
CA ASP A 63 14.16 -2.44 2.45
C ASP A 63 15.16 -1.87 1.44
N GLU A 64 16.03 -2.72 0.89
CA GLU A 64 17.07 -2.39 -0.06
C GLU A 64 16.79 -2.99 -1.44
N GLY A 65 17.21 -2.29 -2.49
CA GLY A 65 17.18 -2.77 -3.87
C GLY A 65 16.45 -1.85 -4.85
N ASP A 66 16.56 -2.21 -6.13
CA ASP A 66 16.07 -1.38 -7.24
C ASP A 66 14.58 -1.57 -7.52
N ASN A 67 13.89 -2.41 -6.75
CA ASN A 67 12.47 -2.69 -6.96
C ASN A 67 11.62 -2.36 -5.74
N VAL A 68 12.14 -1.58 -4.78
CA VAL A 68 11.45 -1.24 -3.53
C VAL A 68 11.39 0.26 -3.29
N CYS A 69 10.26 0.73 -2.76
CA CYS A 69 10.13 2.08 -2.22
C CYS A 69 9.39 2.04 -0.87
N ASN A 70 9.84 2.88 0.06
CA ASN A 70 9.20 3.09 1.34
C ASN A 70 8.45 4.42 1.33
N PHE A 71 7.20 4.41 1.76
CA PHE A 71 6.32 5.57 1.77
C PHE A 71 5.83 5.85 3.17
N SER A 72 5.75 7.14 3.48
CA SER A 72 5.17 7.68 4.71
C SER A 72 3.94 8.53 4.37
N VAL A 73 2.99 8.53 5.28
CA VAL A 73 1.78 9.35 5.24
C VAL A 73 1.84 10.28 6.43
N PHE A 74 1.79 11.58 6.17
CA PHE A 74 1.70 12.59 7.21
C PHE A 74 0.30 13.18 7.24
N ILE A 75 -0.22 13.47 8.44
CA ILE A 75 -1.45 14.24 8.65
C ILE A 75 -1.04 15.48 9.43
N ASP A 76 -1.30 16.67 8.90
CA ASP A 76 -0.92 17.96 9.51
C ASP A 76 0.57 18.04 9.90
N GLY A 77 1.43 17.37 9.12
CA GLY A 77 2.89 17.33 9.34
C GLY A 77 3.36 16.26 10.33
N GLU A 78 2.47 15.50 10.97
CA GLU A 78 2.83 14.39 11.85
C GLU A 78 2.80 13.04 11.12
N LEU A 79 3.82 12.19 11.33
CA LEU A 79 3.91 10.87 10.70
C LEU A 79 2.81 9.95 11.23
N ALA A 80 1.83 9.65 10.37
CA ALA A 80 0.62 8.92 10.73
C ALA A 80 0.67 7.44 10.36
N SER A 81 1.23 7.09 9.21
CA SER A 81 1.33 5.70 8.75
C SER A 81 2.46 5.52 7.74
N ALA A 82 2.79 4.27 7.41
CA ALA A 82 3.77 3.95 6.39
C ALA A 82 3.41 2.66 5.63
N LEU A 83 3.92 2.54 4.41
CA LEU A 83 3.74 1.39 3.53
C LEU A 83 5.01 1.18 2.70
N ARG A 84 5.43 -0.07 2.50
CA ARG A 84 6.48 -0.44 1.55
C ARG A 84 5.85 -1.04 0.31
N LEU A 85 6.35 -0.68 -0.87
CA LEU A 85 5.94 -1.26 -2.14
C LEU A 85 7.13 -1.89 -2.82
N HIS A 86 6.95 -3.13 -3.28
CA HIS A 86 7.84 -3.75 -4.27
C HIS A 86 7.14 -3.83 -5.63
N THR A 87 7.86 -3.53 -6.72
CA THR A 87 7.39 -3.77 -8.10
C THR A 87 8.09 -4.99 -8.69
N LEU A 88 7.32 -5.95 -9.18
CA LEU A 88 7.80 -7.26 -9.61
C LEU A 88 7.44 -7.51 -11.08
N LEU A 89 8.46 -7.49 -11.94
CA LEU A 89 8.36 -7.76 -13.37
C LEU A 89 9.15 -9.01 -13.78
N GLN A 90 10.21 -9.34 -13.04
CA GLN A 90 11.15 -10.40 -13.39
C GLN A 90 11.31 -11.43 -12.25
N PRO A 91 11.42 -12.73 -12.56
CA PRO A 91 11.58 -13.80 -11.57
C PRO A 91 12.79 -13.65 -10.64
N GLY A 92 13.83 -12.91 -11.06
CA GLY A 92 15.05 -12.71 -10.26
C GLY A 92 14.94 -11.61 -9.20
N GLN A 93 13.84 -10.86 -9.16
CA GLN A 93 13.63 -9.81 -8.17
C GLN A 93 13.24 -10.38 -6.81
N THR A 94 13.60 -9.67 -5.74
CA THR A 94 13.29 -10.06 -4.37
C THR A 94 12.06 -9.29 -3.85
N SER A 95 11.28 -9.94 -3.00
CA SER A 95 10.23 -9.31 -2.20
C SER A 95 9.82 -10.25 -1.06
N PRO A 96 9.19 -9.71 0.00
CA PRO A 96 8.63 -10.53 1.06
C PRO A 96 7.67 -11.60 0.53
N VAL A 97 6.77 -11.27 -0.39
CA VAL A 97 5.79 -12.24 -0.89
C VAL A 97 6.42 -13.37 -1.70
N LEU A 98 7.46 -13.09 -2.50
CA LEU A 98 8.17 -14.11 -3.28
C LEU A 98 8.95 -15.08 -2.38
N SER A 99 9.45 -14.60 -1.23
CA SER A 99 10.16 -15.46 -0.27
C SER A 99 9.27 -16.56 0.34
N VAL A 100 7.96 -16.34 0.37
CA VAL A 100 6.99 -17.26 1.01
C VAL A 100 6.14 -18.01 -0.02
N PHE A 101 5.79 -17.36 -1.13
CA PHE A 101 4.84 -17.84 -2.14
C PHE A 101 5.42 -17.85 -3.56
N GLY A 102 6.74 -17.95 -3.70
CA GLY A 102 7.41 -17.99 -5.00
C GLY A 102 6.89 -19.11 -5.92
N ASP A 103 6.54 -20.27 -5.38
CA ASP A 103 5.91 -21.37 -6.12
C ASP A 103 4.60 -20.97 -6.83
N VAL A 104 3.83 -20.06 -6.23
CA VAL A 104 2.56 -19.56 -6.78
C VAL A 104 2.77 -18.37 -7.72
N LEU A 105 3.75 -17.52 -7.42
CA LEU A 105 3.92 -16.21 -8.07
C LEU A 105 4.95 -16.22 -9.21
N LEU A 106 6.02 -17.01 -9.13
CA LEU A 106 7.02 -17.12 -10.20
C LEU A 106 6.42 -17.55 -11.54
N PRO A 107 5.45 -18.50 -11.61
CA PRO A 107 4.78 -18.80 -12.87
C PRO A 107 4.07 -17.59 -13.51
N LYS A 108 3.55 -16.67 -12.70
CA LYS A 108 2.90 -15.44 -13.18
C LYS A 108 3.91 -14.44 -13.70
N LEU A 109 5.04 -14.25 -13.00
CA LEU A 109 6.17 -13.44 -13.49
C LEU A 109 6.74 -14.00 -14.80
N ASN A 110 6.92 -15.32 -14.88
CA ASN A 110 7.36 -15.99 -16.10
C ASN A 110 6.38 -15.81 -17.28
N ALA A 111 5.08 -15.64 -16.99
CA ALA A 111 4.07 -15.27 -17.97
C ALA A 111 4.04 -13.77 -18.31
N GLY A 112 5.02 -13.00 -17.82
CA GLY A 112 5.17 -11.57 -18.09
C GLY A 112 4.19 -10.67 -17.33
N LYS A 113 3.58 -11.17 -16.24
CA LYS A 113 2.69 -10.37 -15.39
C LYS A 113 3.49 -9.40 -14.53
N LEU A 114 3.11 -8.13 -14.56
CA LEU A 114 3.63 -7.12 -13.65
C LEU A 114 2.83 -7.14 -12.35
N MET A 115 3.52 -7.25 -11.22
CA MET A 115 2.89 -7.32 -9.91
C MET A 115 3.37 -6.23 -8.98
N LEU A 116 2.47 -5.74 -8.13
CA LEU A 116 2.81 -4.87 -7.00
C LEU A 116 2.70 -5.68 -5.72
N ASP A 117 3.71 -5.60 -4.86
CA ASP A 117 3.70 -6.20 -3.51
C ASP A 117 3.75 -5.13 -2.41
N PRO A 118 2.59 -4.59 -2.00
CA PRO A 118 2.47 -3.78 -0.79
C PRO A 118 2.67 -4.62 0.47
N ASN A 119 3.60 -4.20 1.31
CA ASN A 119 3.88 -4.84 2.59
C ASN A 119 4.35 -3.81 3.63
N ARG A 120 4.63 -4.28 4.86
CA ARG A 120 5.01 -3.42 6.00
C ARG A 120 4.04 -2.23 6.22
N PHE A 121 2.75 -2.42 5.94
CA PHE A 121 1.70 -1.50 6.36
C PHE A 121 1.78 -1.33 7.87
N VAL A 122 1.90 -0.09 8.35
CA VAL A 122 1.81 0.27 9.77
C VAL A 122 1.14 1.62 9.95
N ALA A 123 0.47 1.80 11.09
CA ALA A 123 -0.12 3.06 11.49
C ALA A 123 0.35 3.43 12.90
N ASP A 124 0.51 4.73 13.16
CA ASP A 124 0.70 5.21 14.52
C ASP A 124 -0.57 4.94 15.33
N TYR A 125 -0.41 4.32 16.48
CA TYR A 125 -1.53 3.86 17.30
C TYR A 125 -2.38 5.00 17.86
N LYS A 126 -1.77 6.15 18.17
CA LYS A 126 -2.52 7.32 18.65
C LYS A 126 -3.31 7.90 17.50
N VAL A 127 -2.69 8.09 16.35
CA VAL A 127 -3.33 8.67 15.15
C VAL A 127 -4.47 7.77 14.64
N ALA A 128 -4.25 6.46 14.56
CA ALA A 128 -5.25 5.49 14.11
C ALA A 128 -6.53 5.44 14.98
N ARG A 129 -6.45 5.86 16.26
CA ARG A 129 -7.63 5.97 17.13
C ARG A 129 -8.51 7.17 16.78
N PHE A 130 -7.90 8.24 16.29
CA PHE A 130 -8.63 9.46 15.89
C PHE A 130 -9.13 9.38 14.44
N TYR A 131 -8.43 8.65 13.58
CA TYR A 131 -8.74 8.52 12.16
C TYR A 131 -8.97 7.06 11.73
N PRO A 132 -10.21 6.53 11.90
CA PRO A 132 -10.60 5.22 11.35
C PRO A 132 -10.36 5.06 9.84
N GLU A 133 -10.31 6.19 9.13
CA GLU A 133 -10.08 6.31 7.68
C GLU A 133 -8.62 6.01 7.29
N LEU A 134 -7.68 6.09 8.24
CA LEU A 134 -6.24 6.00 7.99
C LEU A 134 -5.84 4.79 7.13
N PRO A 135 -6.35 3.55 7.34
CA PRO A 135 -5.96 2.42 6.49
C PRO A 135 -6.30 2.56 5.02
N TYR A 136 -7.39 3.26 4.71
CA TYR A 136 -7.82 3.49 3.33
C TYR A 136 -6.94 4.55 2.67
N ILE A 137 -6.58 5.59 3.42
CA ILE A 137 -5.66 6.65 2.99
C ILE A 137 -4.24 6.10 2.79
N THR A 138 -3.76 5.20 3.64
CA THR A 138 -2.47 4.53 3.46
C THR A 138 -2.48 3.63 2.23
N LEU A 139 -3.53 2.82 2.04
CA LEU A 139 -3.64 1.92 0.90
C LEU A 139 -3.88 2.62 -0.44
N ARG A 140 -4.31 3.89 -0.40
CA ARG A 140 -4.33 4.76 -1.59
C ARG A 140 -2.98 4.78 -2.31
N ILE A 141 -1.86 4.70 -1.58
CA ILE A 141 -0.51 4.63 -2.17
C ILE A 141 -0.40 3.42 -3.12
N ALA A 142 -0.82 2.22 -2.68
CA ALA A 142 -0.77 1.02 -3.50
C ALA A 142 -1.67 1.13 -4.73
N TYR A 143 -2.83 1.75 -4.59
CA TYR A 143 -3.73 1.97 -5.72
C TYR A 143 -3.15 2.95 -6.75
N MET A 144 -2.60 4.08 -6.28
CA MET A 144 -1.93 5.05 -7.14
C MET A 144 -0.74 4.42 -7.88
N ALA A 145 0.06 3.61 -7.18
CA ALA A 145 1.16 2.87 -7.79
C ALA A 145 0.65 1.85 -8.83
N ALA A 146 -0.41 1.12 -8.51
CA ALA A 146 -1.01 0.14 -9.42
C ALA A 146 -1.49 0.79 -10.73
N LEU A 147 -2.13 1.95 -10.64
CA LEU A 147 -2.50 2.76 -11.81
C LEU A 147 -1.27 3.30 -12.56
N PHE A 148 -0.28 3.82 -11.84
CA PHE A 148 0.89 4.47 -12.44
C PHE A 148 1.76 3.49 -13.23
N PHE A 149 1.99 2.30 -12.68
CA PHE A 149 2.85 1.28 -13.28
C PHE A 149 2.09 0.35 -14.24
N ASP A 150 0.76 0.51 -14.37
CA ASP A 150 -0.11 -0.37 -15.16
C ASP A 150 0.03 -1.85 -14.75
N VAL A 151 -0.14 -2.12 -13.45
CA VAL A 151 0.12 -3.45 -12.87
C VAL A 151 -1.01 -4.43 -13.21
N ASP A 152 -0.64 -5.69 -13.47
CA ASP A 152 -1.64 -6.74 -13.68
C ASP A 152 -2.24 -7.19 -12.35
N LEU A 153 -1.40 -7.39 -11.32
CA LEU A 153 -1.79 -8.02 -10.06
C LEU A 153 -1.25 -7.24 -8.86
N VAL A 154 -2.03 -7.18 -7.79
CA VAL A 154 -1.56 -6.71 -6.47
C VAL A 154 -1.57 -7.87 -5.50
N THR A 155 -0.40 -8.15 -4.89
CA THR A 155 -0.26 -9.19 -3.88
C THR A 155 -0.58 -8.65 -2.50
N ILE A 156 -1.17 -9.49 -1.65
CA ILE A 156 -1.46 -9.13 -0.27
C ILE A 156 -1.10 -10.33 0.60
N MET A 157 -0.10 -10.13 1.45
CA MET A 157 0.28 -11.11 2.47
C MET A 157 -0.34 -10.71 3.81
N ALA A 158 -1.44 -11.38 4.18
CA ALA A 158 -2.27 -10.96 5.32
C ALA A 158 -2.39 -12.04 6.40
N ARG A 159 -2.28 -11.61 7.66
CA ARG A 159 -2.66 -12.41 8.83
C ARG A 159 -4.19 -12.64 8.84
N PRO A 160 -4.69 -13.71 9.48
CA PRO A 160 -6.11 -14.08 9.50
C PRO A 160 -7.07 -12.93 9.83
N GLU A 161 -6.74 -12.13 10.84
CA GLU A 161 -7.56 -11.01 11.33
C GLU A 161 -7.78 -9.90 10.28
N HIS A 162 -6.87 -9.75 9.32
CA HIS A 162 -6.92 -8.68 8.32
C HIS A 162 -7.53 -9.11 6.99
N ARG A 163 -7.77 -10.41 6.78
CA ARG A 163 -8.25 -10.92 5.48
C ARG A 163 -9.62 -10.37 5.11
N ALA A 164 -10.53 -10.28 6.08
CA ALA A 164 -11.88 -9.78 5.84
C ALA A 164 -11.90 -8.32 5.36
N PHE A 165 -10.90 -7.52 5.77
CA PHE A 165 -10.73 -6.16 5.29
C PHE A 165 -10.34 -6.15 3.80
N TYR A 166 -9.31 -6.91 3.42
CA TYR A 166 -8.87 -6.97 2.01
C TYR A 166 -9.87 -7.62 1.06
N LYS A 167 -10.60 -8.66 1.50
CA LYS A 167 -11.64 -9.30 0.66
C LYS A 167 -12.82 -8.35 0.40
N ARG A 168 -13.27 -7.61 1.42
CA ARG A 168 -14.42 -6.69 1.30
C ARG A 168 -14.05 -5.34 0.69
N GLY A 169 -12.85 -4.88 0.99
CA GLY A 169 -12.36 -3.54 0.72
C GLY A 169 -11.33 -3.44 -0.40
N LEU A 170 -10.87 -4.55 -0.99
CA LEU A 170 -10.03 -4.56 -2.21
C LEU A 170 -10.43 -5.66 -3.22
N PHE A 171 -11.54 -6.37 -2.99
CA PHE A 171 -11.96 -7.54 -3.79
C PHE A 171 -10.90 -8.65 -3.87
N ALA A 172 -9.99 -8.69 -2.90
CA ALA A 172 -8.89 -9.63 -2.91
C ALA A 172 -9.40 -11.07 -2.80
N ARG A 173 -8.84 -11.97 -3.60
CA ARG A 173 -9.16 -13.40 -3.61
C ARG A 173 -8.05 -14.15 -2.89
N GLU A 174 -8.38 -15.02 -1.93
CA GLU A 174 -7.39 -15.88 -1.27
C GLU A 174 -6.95 -16.97 -2.26
N VAL A 175 -5.64 -17.09 -2.48
CA VAL A 175 -5.06 -17.96 -3.51
C VAL A 175 -4.18 -19.04 -2.90
N CYS A 176 -3.64 -18.80 -1.70
CA CYS A 176 -2.90 -19.80 -0.95
C CYS A 176 -3.24 -19.73 0.54
N PRO A 177 -3.41 -20.88 1.22
CA PRO A 177 -3.59 -20.92 2.68
C PRO A 177 -2.39 -20.35 3.43
N PRO A 178 -2.55 -20.02 4.72
CA PRO A 178 -1.50 -19.42 5.53
C PRO A 178 -0.22 -20.25 5.62
N ARG A 179 0.94 -19.58 5.48
CA ARG A 179 2.29 -20.13 5.65
C ARG A 179 3.06 -19.36 6.72
N ALA A 180 4.08 -19.99 7.29
CA ALA A 180 4.98 -19.32 8.23
C ALA A 180 5.80 -18.25 7.48
N PHE A 181 5.97 -17.08 8.11
CA PHE A 181 6.82 -16.01 7.60
C PHE A 181 7.61 -15.39 8.76
N PRO A 182 8.71 -16.03 9.21
CA PRO A 182 9.61 -15.41 10.17
C PRO A 182 10.07 -14.03 9.64
N PRO A 183 10.06 -12.96 10.47
CA PRO A 183 10.02 -12.96 11.93
C PRO A 183 8.61 -12.90 12.56
N LEU A 184 7.54 -12.97 11.77
CA LEU A 184 6.19 -12.85 12.31
C LEU A 184 5.78 -14.14 13.03
N ILE A 185 5.17 -13.96 14.20
CA ILE A 185 4.64 -15.07 15.02
C ILE A 185 3.47 -15.75 14.30
N THR A 186 2.57 -14.96 13.72
CA THR A 186 1.34 -15.46 13.09
C THR A 186 1.56 -15.78 11.61
N PRO A 187 1.11 -16.96 11.12
CA PRO A 187 1.11 -17.29 9.70
C PRO A 187 0.32 -16.28 8.84
N VAL A 188 0.75 -16.13 7.60
CA VAL A 188 0.20 -15.19 6.63
C VAL A 188 -0.32 -15.94 5.41
N ALA A 189 -1.48 -15.56 4.88
CA ALA A 189 -2.01 -16.10 3.63
C ALA A 189 -1.72 -15.17 2.46
N LEU A 190 -1.73 -15.73 1.25
CA LEU A 190 -1.65 -14.97 0.02
C LEU A 190 -3.04 -14.67 -0.51
N LEU A 191 -3.35 -13.40 -0.67
CA LEU A 191 -4.46 -12.92 -1.46
C LEU A 191 -3.94 -12.16 -2.69
N LEU A 192 -4.71 -12.17 -3.77
CA LEU A 192 -4.44 -11.43 -5.00
C LEU A 192 -5.63 -10.56 -5.38
N VAL A 193 -5.35 -9.37 -5.89
CA VAL A 193 -6.28 -8.55 -6.65
C VAL A 193 -5.88 -8.64 -8.13
N ASP A 194 -6.84 -8.95 -9.00
CA ASP A 194 -6.62 -8.93 -10.46
C ASP A 194 -6.84 -7.51 -10.95
N PHE A 195 -5.84 -6.64 -10.74
CA PHE A 195 -5.98 -5.20 -10.92
C PHE A 195 -6.35 -4.85 -12.36
N ALA A 196 -5.77 -5.53 -13.35
CA ALA A 196 -6.12 -5.32 -14.76
C ALA A 196 -7.61 -5.55 -15.06
N LYS A 197 -8.29 -6.45 -14.35
CA LYS A 197 -9.73 -6.71 -14.51
C LYS A 197 -10.59 -5.88 -13.58
N ASP A 198 -10.11 -5.69 -12.35
CA ASP A 198 -10.89 -5.13 -11.26
C ASP A 198 -10.65 -3.61 -11.09
N ALA A 199 -9.77 -2.97 -11.88
CA ALA A 199 -9.40 -1.56 -11.77
C ALA A 199 -10.59 -0.61 -11.88
N GLU A 200 -11.51 -0.82 -12.85
CA GLU A 200 -12.69 0.04 -12.99
C GLU A 200 -13.64 -0.09 -11.79
N LEU A 201 -13.87 -1.32 -11.32
CA LEU A 201 -14.69 -1.59 -10.14
C LEU A 201 -14.04 -1.00 -8.88
N ALA A 202 -12.73 -1.09 -8.78
CA ALA A 202 -11.95 -0.49 -7.71
C ALA A 202 -12.04 1.04 -7.77
N ALA A 203 -11.95 1.66 -8.94
CA ALA A 203 -12.09 3.12 -9.12
C ALA A 203 -13.47 3.63 -8.70
N GLN A 204 -14.53 2.87 -8.99
CA GLN A 204 -15.90 3.22 -8.62
C GLN A 204 -16.15 3.07 -7.11
N ARG A 205 -15.53 2.07 -6.47
CA ARG A 205 -15.73 1.75 -5.06
C ARG A 205 -14.84 2.60 -4.13
N TYR A 206 -13.63 2.90 -4.58
CA TYR A 206 -12.63 3.63 -3.81
C TYR A 206 -12.58 5.07 -4.31
N PHE A 207 -13.57 5.87 -3.95
CA PHE A 207 -13.65 7.30 -4.28
C PHE A 207 -12.37 8.05 -3.84
N TYR A 208 -11.77 7.63 -2.71
CA TYR A 208 -10.47 8.16 -2.24
C TYR A 208 -9.29 7.78 -3.12
N ALA A 209 -9.45 6.86 -4.06
CA ALA A 209 -8.38 6.40 -4.93
C ALA A 209 -8.19 7.29 -6.18
N ALA A 210 -9.10 8.27 -6.37
CA ALA A 210 -8.92 9.34 -7.33
C ALA A 210 -7.59 10.05 -7.05
N SER A 211 -6.75 10.15 -8.07
CA SER A 211 -5.43 10.81 -8.03
C SER A 211 -5.16 11.45 -9.37
N SER A 212 -4.42 12.55 -9.36
CA SER A 212 -3.98 13.19 -10.62
C SER A 212 -2.75 12.46 -11.19
N GLN A 213 -2.50 12.60 -12.49
CA GLN A 213 -1.26 12.09 -13.07
C GLN A 213 -0.02 12.74 -12.44
N ALA A 214 -0.08 14.04 -12.17
CA ALA A 214 1.01 14.78 -11.54
C ALA A 214 1.33 14.28 -10.12
N GLU A 215 0.30 13.94 -9.35
CA GLU A 215 0.47 13.36 -8.01
C GLU A 215 1.17 12.00 -8.08
N ARG A 216 0.75 11.14 -9.01
CA ARG A 216 1.39 9.82 -9.22
C ARG A 216 2.84 9.98 -9.70
N GLU A 217 3.08 10.87 -10.65
CA GLU A 217 4.43 11.16 -11.17
C GLU A 217 5.36 11.67 -10.06
N ALA A 218 4.87 12.55 -9.18
CA ALA A 218 5.64 13.07 -8.06
C ALA A 218 6.09 11.97 -7.08
N LEU A 219 5.24 10.96 -6.84
CA LEU A 219 5.56 9.85 -5.93
C LEU A 219 6.40 8.76 -6.59
N PHE A 220 6.11 8.42 -7.84
CA PHE A 220 6.60 7.19 -8.47
C PHE A 220 7.56 7.43 -9.64
N GLY A 221 7.56 8.61 -10.28
CA GLY A 221 8.31 8.84 -11.52
C GLY A 221 9.83 8.73 -11.39
N LYS A 222 10.39 9.05 -10.23
CA LYS A 222 11.85 9.10 -9.99
C LYS A 222 12.38 7.99 -9.08
N GLY A 223 11.66 6.87 -8.96
CA GLY A 223 11.95 5.84 -7.95
C GLY A 223 12.76 4.67 -8.51
N PRO A 224 13.43 3.88 -7.67
CA PRO A 224 13.99 2.60 -8.11
C PRO A 224 12.92 1.73 -8.82
N THR A 225 11.70 1.71 -8.27
CA THR A 225 10.52 1.05 -8.87
C THR A 225 10.09 1.60 -10.23
N SER A 226 10.61 2.76 -10.65
CA SER A 226 10.30 3.39 -11.94
C SER A 226 11.22 2.89 -13.08
N MET A 227 12.21 2.05 -12.77
CA MET A 227 13.10 1.49 -13.79
C MET A 227 12.45 0.25 -14.45
N GLY A 228 12.13 0.36 -15.75
CA GLY A 228 11.78 -0.80 -16.59
C GLY A 228 10.32 -1.24 -16.60
N PHE A 229 9.36 -0.44 -16.11
CA PHE A 229 7.94 -0.74 -16.25
C PHE A 229 7.41 -0.40 -17.65
N ARG A 230 6.27 -1.01 -18.02
CA ARG A 230 5.61 -0.74 -19.31
C ARG A 230 5.15 0.71 -19.32
N SER A 231 5.76 1.54 -20.15
CA SER A 231 5.29 2.90 -20.36
C SER A 231 3.92 2.82 -21.05
N ALA A 232 2.83 3.03 -20.32
CA ALA A 232 1.52 3.18 -20.96
C ALA A 232 1.40 4.60 -21.54
N PRO A 233 0.94 4.76 -22.80
CA PRO A 233 0.60 6.07 -23.31
C PRO A 233 -0.63 6.60 -22.56
N ILE A 234 -0.47 7.76 -21.92
CA ILE A 234 -1.55 8.49 -21.24
C ILE A 234 -2.59 8.87 -22.31
N THR A 235 -3.70 8.13 -22.38
CA THR A 235 -4.87 8.58 -23.14
C THR A 235 -5.76 9.35 -22.18
N THR A 236 -5.51 10.65 -22.01
CA THR A 236 -6.51 11.55 -21.44
C THR A 236 -7.62 11.72 -22.47
N THR A 237 -8.71 10.97 -22.34
CA THR A 237 -9.95 11.32 -23.01
C THR A 237 -10.53 12.56 -22.31
N SER A 238 -10.04 13.72 -22.73
CA SER A 238 -10.73 14.99 -22.58
C SER A 238 -11.95 14.95 -23.49
N SER A 239 -13.12 14.73 -22.91
CA SER A 239 -14.39 15.07 -23.56
C SER A 239 -15.19 15.99 -22.65
N ARG A 240 -14.75 17.24 -22.58
CA ARG A 240 -15.66 18.39 -22.50
C ARG A 240 -15.53 19.15 -23.79
N GLU A 241 -16.50 18.99 -24.67
CA GLU A 241 -16.95 20.01 -25.64
C GLU A 241 -18.21 19.48 -26.34
N ALA A 242 -19.37 19.94 -25.83
CA ALA A 242 -20.62 20.29 -26.51
C ALA A 242 -21.76 20.35 -25.47
#